data_AF-A0A101VMY0-F1
#
_entry.id   AF-A0A101VMY0-F1
#
_cell.length_a   1.000
_cell.length_b   1.000
_cell.length_c   1.000
_cell.angle_alpha   90.00
_cell.angle_beta   90.00
_cell.angle_gamma   90.00
#
_symmetry.space_group_name_H-M   'P 1'
#
loop_
_entity.id
_entity.type
_entity.pdbx_description
1 polymer ?
#
loop_
_entity_poly.entity_id
_entity_poly.type
_entity_poly.pdbx_seq_one_letter_code
_entity_poly.pdbx_strand_id
1 'polypeptide(L)'
;MSPAEKGSDGTEGHLSPEDRAEFKRRSAEIGRKLDAARPQSGASKRGQGSKDGDSNALVGRALRLSTELIGGIVVGTALGWWFDTYLMPTVFGVKTWPLMFIVFFLLGSAAGMLNVVRSGMKMKTGPSDPSKGPAVPDDEDDVK
;
A
#
# COMPACT_ATOMS: atom_id res chain seq x y z
N MET A 1 53.25 32.02 -34.07
CA MET A 1 51.81 32.26 -34.32
C MET A 1 51.07 30.95 -34.08
N SER A 2 50.36 30.84 -32.96
CA SER A 2 49.24 29.88 -32.74
C SER A 2 47.97 30.44 -33.46
N PRO A 3 46.84 29.73 -33.66
CA PRO A 3 46.10 28.85 -32.71
C PRO A 3 45.66 27.48 -33.32
N ALA A 4 45.65 26.38 -32.56
CA ALA A 4 44.64 25.92 -31.60
C ALA A 4 43.34 25.41 -32.25
N GLU A 5 43.16 24.09 -32.27
CA GLU A 5 41.85 23.47 -32.35
C GLU A 5 41.88 22.11 -31.66
N LYS A 6 41.33 22.05 -30.44
CA LYS A 6 40.23 21.14 -30.13
C LYS A 6 39.67 21.49 -28.75
N GLY A 7 38.57 22.23 -28.76
CA GLY A 7 37.73 22.40 -27.58
C GLY A 7 37.18 21.05 -27.16
N SER A 8 37.48 20.67 -25.93
CA SER A 8 36.70 19.71 -25.16
C SER A 8 35.44 20.42 -24.68
N ASP A 9 34.31 20.09 -25.27
CA ASP A 9 32.98 20.48 -24.80
C ASP A 9 32.18 19.17 -24.76
N GLY A 10 31.90 18.62 -23.59
CA GLY A 10 30.87 19.17 -22.72
C GLY A 10 29.67 18.24 -22.87
N THR A 11 29.62 17.20 -22.03
CA THR A 11 28.55 16.19 -22.00
C THR A 11 27.27 16.83 -21.47
N GLU A 12 26.61 17.67 -22.26
CA GLU A 12 25.28 18.20 -21.96
C GLU A 12 24.23 17.34 -22.65
N GLY A 13 23.48 16.57 -21.85
CA GLY A 13 22.37 15.74 -22.30
C GLY A 13 21.21 16.59 -22.83
N HIS A 14 21.33 17.11 -24.04
CA HIS A 14 20.24 17.71 -24.79
C HIS A 14 19.40 16.61 -25.43
N LEU A 15 18.38 16.15 -24.72
CA LEU A 15 17.26 15.44 -25.37
C LEU A 15 16.65 16.39 -26.40
N SER A 16 16.69 15.99 -27.67
CA SER A 16 16.08 16.74 -28.77
C SER A 16 14.58 16.94 -28.47
N PRO A 17 13.96 18.06 -28.90
CA PRO A 17 12.52 18.27 -28.77
C PRO A 17 11.69 17.09 -29.28
N GLU A 18 12.22 16.35 -30.26
CA GLU A 18 11.63 15.15 -30.84
C GLU A 18 11.66 13.95 -29.87
N ASP A 19 12.79 13.70 -29.21
CA ASP A 19 12.94 12.60 -28.22
C ASP A 19 11.99 12.78 -27.04
N ARG A 20 11.81 14.04 -26.60
CA ARG A 20 10.85 14.39 -25.54
C ARG A 20 9.42 14.11 -25.96
N ALA A 21 9.08 14.39 -27.22
CA ALA A 21 7.75 14.12 -27.76
C ALA A 21 7.50 12.61 -27.88
N GLU A 22 8.51 11.83 -28.27
CA GLU A 22 8.42 10.39 -28.37
C GLU A 22 8.26 9.73 -26.99
N PHE A 23 9.06 10.14 -26.00
CA PHE A 23 8.94 9.65 -24.63
C PHE A 23 7.57 9.96 -24.03
N LYS A 24 7.02 11.15 -24.31
CA LYS A 24 5.67 11.54 -23.87
C LYS A 24 4.58 10.67 -24.51
N ARG A 25 4.74 10.32 -25.80
CA ARG A 25 3.83 9.38 -26.49
C ARG A 25 3.87 7.99 -25.87
N ARG A 26 5.07 7.44 -25.64
CA ARG A 26 5.25 6.12 -25.02
C ARG A 26 4.68 6.09 -23.61
N SER A 27 4.93 7.13 -22.82
CA SER A 27 4.38 7.27 -21.47
C SER A 27 2.85 7.34 -21.48
N ALA A 28 2.26 8.10 -22.40
CA ALA A 28 0.82 8.19 -22.56
C ALA A 28 0.19 6.85 -23.01
N GLU A 29 0.88 6.10 -23.88
CA GLU A 29 0.45 4.77 -24.30
C GLU A 29 0.49 3.76 -23.14
N ILE A 30 1.57 3.76 -22.36
CA ILE A 30 1.69 2.92 -21.16
C ILE A 30 0.60 3.27 -20.15
N GLY A 31 0.33 4.56 -19.93
CA GLY A 31 -0.77 5.02 -19.06
C GLY A 31 -2.13 4.47 -19.52
N ARG A 32 -2.42 4.54 -20.82
CA ARG A 32 -3.66 3.98 -21.39
C ARG A 32 -3.75 2.46 -21.25
N LYS A 33 -2.65 1.73 -21.50
CA LYS A 33 -2.60 0.28 -21.33
C LYS A 33 -2.76 -0.11 -19.87
N LEU A 34 -2.18 0.65 -18.94
CA LEU A 34 -2.31 0.41 -17.51
C LEU A 34 -3.74 0.69 -17.05
N ASP A 35 -4.38 1.77 -17.49
CA ASP A 35 -5.77 2.09 -17.19
C ASP A 35 -6.74 1.04 -17.77
N ALA A 36 -6.47 0.55 -18.98
CA ALA A 36 -7.28 -0.47 -19.64
C ALA A 36 -7.10 -1.87 -19.01
N ALA A 37 -5.88 -2.20 -18.58
CA ALA A 37 -5.56 -3.46 -17.91
C ALA A 37 -5.82 -3.39 -16.39
N ARG A 38 -6.14 -2.22 -15.84
CA ARG A 38 -6.49 -2.05 -14.43
C ARG A 38 -7.75 -2.86 -14.20
N PRO A 39 -7.68 -4.00 -13.47
CA PRO A 39 -8.87 -4.77 -13.20
C PRO A 39 -9.86 -3.87 -12.48
N GLN A 40 -11.09 -3.84 -12.99
CA GLN A 40 -12.23 -3.09 -12.44
C GLN A 40 -12.70 -3.64 -11.08
N SER A 41 -11.80 -4.29 -10.32
CA SER A 41 -12.03 -5.05 -9.09
C SER A 41 -11.54 -4.32 -7.83
N GLY A 42 -11.22 -3.02 -7.93
CA GLY A 42 -10.97 -2.16 -6.75
C GLY A 42 -11.94 -0.99 -6.59
N ALA A 43 -12.73 -0.67 -7.62
CA ALA A 43 -13.64 0.48 -7.61
C ALA A 43 -14.66 0.39 -8.76
N SER A 44 -15.74 -0.36 -8.58
CA SER A 44 -16.90 -0.23 -9.47
C SER A 44 -18.21 -0.72 -8.86
N LYS A 45 -18.64 -0.10 -7.77
CA LYS A 45 -20.05 0.33 -7.71
C LYS A 45 -20.08 1.79 -7.28
N ARG A 46 -20.19 2.62 -8.30
CA ARG A 46 -20.58 4.03 -8.27
C ARG A 46 -21.92 4.13 -7.52
N GLY A 47 -21.86 4.41 -6.23
CA GLY A 47 -22.97 4.97 -5.46
C GLY A 47 -22.79 6.48 -5.37
N GLN A 48 -23.25 7.16 -6.43
CA GLN A 48 -23.71 8.56 -6.47
C GLN A 48 -23.30 9.52 -5.33
N GLY A 49 -22.44 10.51 -5.65
CA GLY A 49 -22.68 11.89 -5.23
C GLY A 49 -21.52 12.65 -4.61
N SER A 50 -20.65 13.23 -5.45
CA SER A 50 -20.05 14.57 -5.29
C SER A 50 -19.62 14.99 -3.87
N LYS A 51 -18.96 14.10 -3.13
CA LYS A 51 -18.04 14.33 -1.99
C LYS A 51 -16.94 13.26 -1.97
N ASP A 52 -16.78 12.59 -3.12
CA ASP A 52 -16.42 11.18 -3.22
C ASP A 52 -14.92 10.89 -3.14
N GLY A 53 -14.04 11.89 -3.21
CA GLY A 53 -12.58 11.68 -3.21
C GLY A 53 -12.07 11.09 -1.89
N ASP A 54 -12.38 11.75 -0.77
CA ASP A 54 -12.01 11.29 0.57
C ASP A 54 -12.82 10.06 0.99
N SER A 55 -14.10 10.01 0.65
CA SER A 55 -14.96 8.87 0.96
C SER A 55 -14.49 7.59 0.25
N ASN A 56 -14.10 7.67 -1.02
CA ASN A 56 -13.56 6.52 -1.75
C ASN A 56 -12.18 6.09 -1.23
N ALA A 57 -11.34 7.05 -0.81
CA ALA A 57 -10.05 6.73 -0.20
C ALA A 57 -10.21 6.03 1.16
N LEU A 58 -11.15 6.49 1.99
CA LEU A 58 -11.51 5.86 3.27
C LEU A 58 -12.09 4.46 3.06
N VAL A 59 -12.99 4.28 2.11
CA VAL A 59 -13.57 2.97 1.77
C VAL A 59 -12.49 2.01 1.25
N GLY A 60 -11.62 2.46 0.35
CA GLY A 60 -10.50 1.64 -0.14
C GLY A 60 -9.53 1.22 0.97
N ARG A 61 -9.30 2.10 1.95
CA ARG A 61 -8.51 1.79 3.15
C ARG A 61 -9.18 0.73 4.02
N ALA A 62 -10.48 0.90 4.29
CA ALA A 62 -11.25 -0.03 5.09
C ALA A 62 -11.29 -1.42 4.44
N LEU A 63 -11.56 -1.49 3.13
CA LEU A 63 -11.57 -2.75 2.37
C LEU A 63 -10.23 -3.48 2.43
N ARG A 64 -9.11 -2.76 2.35
CA ARG A 64 -7.78 -3.36 2.47
C ARG A 64 -7.56 -3.95 3.87
N LEU A 65 -7.89 -3.20 4.93
CA LEU A 65 -7.77 -3.68 6.31
C LEU A 65 -8.66 -4.91 6.53
N SER A 66 -9.89 -4.90 6.01
CA SER A 66 -10.79 -6.06 6.05
C SER A 66 -10.20 -7.26 5.31
N THR A 67 -9.63 -7.06 4.12
CA THR A 67 -9.05 -8.15 3.33
C THR A 67 -7.80 -8.74 3.99
N GLU A 68 -6.96 -7.91 4.63
CA GLU A 68 -5.78 -8.36 5.38
C GLU A 68 -6.19 -9.25 6.57
N LEU A 69 -7.27 -8.92 7.27
CA LEU A 69 -7.83 -9.75 8.33
C LEU A 69 -8.46 -11.04 7.80
N ILE A 70 -9.34 -10.93 6.81
CA ILE A 70 -10.05 -12.07 6.22
C ILE A 70 -9.05 -13.07 5.63
N GLY A 71 -7.98 -12.59 4.98
CA GLY A 71 -6.92 -13.46 4.46
C GLY A 71 -6.27 -14.31 5.55
N GLY A 72 -5.95 -13.72 6.70
CA GLY A 72 -5.39 -14.47 7.85
C GLY A 72 -6.35 -15.51 8.40
N ILE A 73 -7.63 -15.16 8.53
CA ILE A 73 -8.68 -16.08 8.97
C ILE A 73 -8.84 -17.24 7.99
N VAL A 74 -8.95 -16.96 6.68
CA VAL A 74 -9.15 -17.98 5.64
C VAL A 74 -7.97 -18.95 5.61
N VAL A 75 -6.74 -18.44 5.65
CA VAL A 75 -5.53 -19.28 5.65
C VAL A 75 -5.45 -20.13 6.93
N GLY A 76 -5.66 -19.53 8.11
CA GLY A 76 -5.65 -20.27 9.38
C GLY A 76 -6.73 -21.35 9.44
N THR A 77 -7.94 -21.02 9.02
CA THR A 77 -9.09 -21.93 8.96
C THR A 77 -8.82 -23.09 8.00
N ALA A 78 -8.31 -22.80 6.79
CA ALA A 78 -8.01 -23.81 5.78
C ALA A 78 -6.91 -24.77 6.24
N LEU A 79 -5.81 -24.23 6.80
CA LEU A 79 -4.73 -25.04 7.36
C LEU A 79 -5.23 -25.87 8.54
N GLY A 80 -5.92 -25.26 9.49
CA GLY A 80 -6.45 -25.94 10.68
C GLY A 80 -7.41 -27.08 10.33
N TRP A 81 -8.30 -26.87 9.35
CA TRP A 81 -9.19 -27.92 8.84
C TRP A 81 -8.41 -29.05 8.15
N TRP A 82 -7.40 -28.70 7.34
CA TRP A 82 -6.58 -29.71 6.67
C TRP A 82 -5.81 -30.60 7.67
N PHE A 83 -5.24 -30.00 8.73
CA PHE A 83 -4.58 -30.75 9.80
C PHE A 83 -5.56 -31.66 10.57
N ASP A 84 -6.73 -31.15 10.92
CA ASP A 84 -7.76 -31.88 11.68
C ASP A 84 -8.34 -33.06 10.88
N THR A 85 -8.45 -32.90 9.54
CA THR A 85 -9.09 -33.90 8.66
C THR A 85 -8.13 -34.95 8.13
N TYR A 86 -6.88 -34.58 7.81
CA TYR A 86 -5.94 -35.49 7.15
C TYR A 86 -4.81 -35.95 8.06
N LEU A 87 -4.18 -35.03 8.78
CA LEU A 87 -2.96 -35.36 9.51
C LEU A 87 -3.27 -36.03 10.84
N MET A 88 -4.28 -35.52 11.56
CA MET A 88 -4.59 -36.01 12.89
C MET A 88 -5.17 -37.43 12.92
N PRO A 89 -6.14 -37.80 12.05
CA PRO A 89 -6.67 -39.16 12.01
C PRO A 89 -5.63 -40.17 11.54
N THR A 90 -4.77 -39.77 10.61
CA THR A 90 -3.76 -40.65 9.99
C THR A 90 -2.55 -40.88 10.90
N VAL A 91 -2.12 -39.88 11.67
CA VAL A 91 -0.91 -39.98 12.50
C VAL A 91 -1.21 -40.44 13.92
N PHE A 92 -2.34 -40.02 14.50
CA PHE A 92 -2.64 -40.28 15.91
C PHE A 92 -3.78 -41.27 16.11
N GLY A 93 -4.51 -41.67 15.05
CA GLY A 93 -5.61 -42.62 15.15
C GLY A 93 -6.80 -42.15 16.00
N VAL A 94 -6.82 -40.88 16.39
CA VAL A 94 -7.86 -40.26 17.22
C VAL A 94 -8.77 -39.41 16.35
N LYS A 95 -10.08 -39.61 16.53
CA LYS A 95 -11.13 -38.72 16.02
C LYS A 95 -11.13 -37.46 16.88
N THR A 96 -10.32 -36.49 16.49
CA THR A 96 -10.13 -35.28 17.28
C THR A 96 -11.35 -34.36 17.17
N TRP A 97 -11.65 -33.71 18.28
CA TRP A 97 -12.40 -32.45 18.28
C TRP A 97 -11.66 -31.41 17.41
N PRO A 98 -12.32 -30.36 16.89
CA PRO A 98 -11.74 -29.37 15.98
C PRO A 98 -10.69 -28.45 16.65
N LEU A 99 -9.75 -29.03 17.37
CA LEU A 99 -8.79 -28.38 18.24
C LEU A 99 -7.71 -27.70 17.40
N MET A 100 -7.20 -28.39 16.37
CA MET A 100 -6.27 -27.79 15.42
C MET A 100 -6.92 -26.68 14.60
N PHE A 101 -8.18 -26.87 14.21
CA PHE A 101 -8.95 -25.81 13.58
C PHE A 101 -9.04 -24.57 14.47
N ILE A 102 -9.41 -24.71 15.75
CA ILE A 102 -9.54 -23.58 16.68
C ILE A 102 -8.19 -22.89 16.90
N VAL A 103 -7.12 -23.66 17.13
CA VAL A 103 -5.77 -23.11 17.35
C VAL A 103 -5.29 -22.33 16.12
N PHE A 104 -5.40 -22.89 14.92
CA PHE A 104 -4.97 -22.21 13.70
C PHE A 104 -5.90 -21.06 13.31
N PHE A 105 -7.20 -21.13 13.61
CA PHE A 105 -8.12 -20.00 13.45
C PHE A 105 -7.69 -18.82 14.33
N LEU A 106 -7.40 -19.07 15.62
CA LEU A 106 -6.93 -18.04 16.54
C LEU A 106 -5.57 -17.49 16.10
N LEU A 107 -4.64 -18.34 15.70
CA LEU A 107 -3.32 -17.93 15.25
C LEU A 107 -3.39 -17.12 13.94
N GLY A 108 -4.20 -17.54 12.98
CA GLY A 108 -4.46 -16.83 11.73
C GLY A 108 -5.16 -15.49 11.96
N SER A 109 -6.11 -15.44 12.90
CA SER A 109 -6.78 -14.20 13.32
C SER A 109 -5.81 -13.24 14.00
N ALA A 110 -4.97 -13.74 14.91
CA ALA A 110 -3.93 -12.95 15.57
C ALA A 110 -2.91 -12.40 14.55
N ALA A 111 -2.45 -13.23 13.61
CA ALA A 111 -1.57 -12.79 12.53
C ALA A 111 -2.23 -11.73 11.63
N GLY A 112 -3.50 -11.91 11.26
CA GLY A 112 -4.30 -10.92 10.52
C GLY A 112 -4.41 -9.60 11.26
N MET A 113 -4.70 -9.65 12.57
CA MET A 113 -4.79 -8.46 13.42
C MET A 113 -3.45 -7.74 13.57
N LEU A 114 -2.34 -8.48 13.74
CA LEU A 114 -1.00 -7.92 13.78
C LEU A 114 -0.63 -7.22 12.45
N ASN A 115 -1.04 -7.78 11.32
CA ASN A 115 -0.85 -7.13 10.01
C ASN A 115 -1.66 -5.83 9.90
N VAL A 116 -2.93 -5.83 10.31
CA VAL A 116 -3.80 -4.65 10.33
C VAL A 116 -3.22 -3.54 11.22
N VAL A 117 -2.78 -3.88 12.43
CA VAL A 117 -2.17 -2.93 13.37
C VAL A 117 -0.89 -2.34 12.79
N ARG A 118 -0.01 -3.18 12.22
CA ARG A 118 1.21 -2.73 11.55
C ARG A 118 0.89 -1.79 10.37
N SER A 119 -0.13 -2.10 9.59
CA SER A 119 -0.61 -1.23 8.49
C SER A 119 -1.06 0.13 9.02
N GLY A 120 -1.79 0.17 10.14
CA GLY A 120 -2.22 1.41 10.80
C GLY A 120 -1.08 2.23 11.43
N MET A 121 -0.09 1.57 12.04
CA MET A 121 1.07 2.24 12.65
C MET A 121 1.93 2.98 11.62
N LYS A 122 2.13 2.42 10.43
CA LYS A 122 2.85 3.08 9.32
C LYS A 122 2.18 4.38 8.84
N MET A 123 0.91 4.59 9.19
CA MET A 123 0.17 5.81 8.82
C MET A 123 0.35 6.92 9.87
N LYS A 124 0.61 6.57 11.13
CA LYS A 124 0.84 7.54 12.22
C LYS A 124 2.26 8.13 12.18
N THR A 125 3.20 7.43 11.57
CA THR A 125 4.59 7.89 11.35
C THR A 125 4.80 8.48 9.94
N GLY A 126 3.79 9.19 9.40
CA GLY A 126 4.04 10.18 8.33
C GLY A 126 4.96 11.29 8.86
N PRO A 127 5.73 11.99 7.98
CA PRO A 127 6.87 12.80 8.38
C PRO A 127 6.49 13.74 9.52
N SER A 128 7.24 13.68 10.62
CA SER A 128 7.29 14.77 11.59
C SER A 128 7.53 16.06 10.79
N ASP A 129 6.47 16.86 10.68
CA ASP A 129 6.46 18.14 9.99
C ASP A 129 7.62 19.01 10.50
N PRO A 130 8.70 19.19 9.71
CA PRO A 130 9.82 20.06 10.11
C PRO A 130 9.40 21.54 10.15
N SER A 131 8.18 21.87 9.68
CA SER A 131 7.67 23.23 9.57
C SER A 131 7.01 23.72 10.86
N LYS A 132 6.75 22.85 11.84
CA LYS A 132 6.43 23.28 13.20
C LYS A 132 7.72 23.54 13.98
N GLY A 133 8.33 24.69 13.70
CA GLY A 133 9.32 25.28 14.59
C GLY A 133 8.77 25.40 16.02
N PRO A 134 9.64 25.41 17.05
CA PRO A 134 9.21 25.52 18.43
C PRO A 134 8.33 26.74 18.58
N ALA A 135 7.15 26.56 19.19
CA ALA A 135 6.21 27.64 19.45
C ALA A 135 6.93 28.73 20.25
N VAL A 136 7.22 29.85 19.60
CA VAL A 136 7.66 31.08 20.26
C VAL A 136 6.44 31.57 21.05
N PRO A 137 6.54 31.74 22.38
CA PRO A 137 5.50 32.43 23.13
C PRO A 137 5.39 33.86 22.59
N ASP A 138 4.20 34.25 22.16
CA ASP A 138 3.88 35.66 21.92
C ASP A 138 3.93 36.38 23.28
N ASP A 139 5.08 36.99 23.58
CA ASP A 139 5.17 38.03 24.60
C ASP A 139 4.53 39.29 24.01
N GLU A 140 3.21 39.41 24.14
CA GLU A 140 2.51 40.66 23.83
C GLU A 140 2.81 41.71 24.90
N ASP A 141 3.22 42.86 24.41
CA ASP A 141 3.57 44.08 25.09
C ASP A 141 2.42 44.65 25.95
N ASP A 142 2.40 44.34 27.25
CA ASP A 142 1.69 45.17 28.24
C ASP A 142 2.59 46.34 28.68
N VAL A 143 2.76 47.30 27.77
CA VAL A 143 3.17 48.67 28.12
C VAL A 143 1.89 49.49 28.32
N LYS A 144 1.58 49.79 29.57
CA LYS A 144 0.73 50.94 29.91
C LYS A 144 1.25 51.67 31.14
#